data_AF-A0A949NIU4-F1
#
_entry.id   AF-A0A949NIU4-F1
#
_cell.length_a   1.000
_cell.length_b   1.000
_cell.length_c   1.000
_cell.angle_alpha   90.00
_cell.angle_beta   90.00
_cell.angle_gamma   90.00
#
_symmetry.space_group_name_H-M   'P 1'
#
loop_
_entity.id
_entity.type
_entity.pdbx_description
1 polymer ?
#
loop_
_entity_poly.entity_id
_entity_poly.type
_entity_poly.pdbx_seq_one_letter_code
_entity_poly.pdbx_strand_id
1 'polypeptide(L)'
;MAMFLRRITRHAGEIAFLGLTLTLVTATGWAVYKNVLASGWDSNSAAWAQASGSVLAIAAAAWIARGDARRNRRWRRDQGEEAAWHARFIIAQAQYDAQITAFELSHNDELVDGDRIRSWRQRALTSSMALQTMLTKVDHIHPFVITTLCNSKVLVDSMEQDLVRFGEAMSRFEVPQAALASDIVGCQQNLRDLLDQYDNRSAGLGLACQTALNIDPLSASNFDPPHFADQHLACPALAGVAEGRPSAGDVVLRL
;
A
#
# COMPACT_ATOMS: atom_id res chain seq x y z
N MET A 1 6.37 -11.54 34.07
CA MET A 1 5.49 -10.45 34.52
C MET A 1 5.13 -9.45 33.42
N ALA A 2 6.08 -8.91 32.64
CA ALA A 2 5.80 -7.94 31.56
C ALA A 2 4.80 -8.40 30.49
N MET A 3 4.78 -9.70 30.16
CA MET A 3 3.86 -10.28 29.17
C MET A 3 2.40 -10.35 29.67
N PHE A 4 2.19 -10.45 30.99
CA PHE A 4 0.84 -10.50 31.60
C PHE A 4 0.24 -9.09 31.70
N LEU A 5 1.04 -8.10 32.09
CA LEU A 5 0.65 -6.69 32.11
C LEU A 5 0.33 -6.14 30.70
N ARG A 6 1.06 -6.57 29.67
CA ARG A 6 0.74 -6.27 28.26
C ARG A 6 -0.58 -6.90 27.79
N ARG A 7 -0.95 -8.06 28.33
CA ARG A 7 -2.23 -8.70 28.00
C ARG A 7 -3.41 -7.96 28.63
N ILE A 8 -3.24 -7.52 29.87
CA ILE A 8 -4.26 -6.77 30.62
C ILE A 8 -4.51 -5.39 29.99
N THR A 9 -3.46 -4.66 29.61
CA THR A 9 -3.57 -3.35 28.93
C THR A 9 -4.25 -3.48 27.56
N ARG A 10 -3.94 -4.52 26.79
CA ARG A 10 -4.57 -4.80 25.49
C ARG A 10 -6.07 -5.10 25.56
N HIS A 11 -6.54 -5.64 26.69
CA HIS A 11 -7.96 -5.91 26.95
C HIS A 11 -8.60 -4.88 27.89
N ALA A 12 -7.87 -3.88 28.38
CA ALA A 12 -8.39 -2.90 29.35
C ALA A 12 -9.59 -2.12 28.79
N GLY A 13 -9.55 -1.77 27.50
CA GLY A 13 -10.68 -1.11 26.83
C GLY A 13 -11.91 -2.01 26.61
N GLU A 14 -11.72 -3.34 26.54
CA GLU A 14 -12.83 -4.31 26.47
C GLU A 14 -13.42 -4.56 27.85
N ILE A 15 -12.56 -4.71 28.85
CA ILE A 15 -12.94 -4.90 30.25
C ILE A 15 -13.65 -3.65 30.77
N ALA A 16 -13.17 -2.45 30.45
CA ALA A 16 -13.81 -1.20 30.82
C ALA A 16 -15.18 -1.02 30.12
N PHE A 17 -15.28 -1.38 28.84
CA PHE A 17 -16.56 -1.34 28.11
C PHE A 17 -17.57 -2.32 28.71
N LEU A 18 -17.18 -3.59 28.92
CA LEU A 18 -18.02 -4.60 29.54
C LEU A 18 -18.42 -4.20 30.96
N GLY A 19 -17.47 -3.71 31.76
CA GLY A 19 -17.71 -3.22 33.11
C GLY A 19 -18.71 -2.07 33.14
N LEU A 20 -18.57 -1.09 32.25
CA LEU A 20 -19.47 0.05 32.17
C LEU A 20 -20.87 -0.34 31.68
N THR A 21 -20.96 -1.27 30.72
CA THR A 21 -22.27 -1.80 30.29
C THR A 21 -22.95 -2.62 31.39
N LEU A 22 -22.19 -3.42 32.13
CA LEU A 22 -22.71 -4.23 33.23
C LEU A 22 -23.21 -3.33 34.38
N THR A 23 -22.47 -2.28 34.75
CA THR A 23 -22.89 -1.33 35.78
C THR A 23 -24.14 -0.57 35.38
N LEU A 24 -24.26 -0.15 34.12
CA LEU A 24 -25.48 0.51 33.63
C LEU A 24 -26.70 -0.41 33.62
N VAL A 25 -26.54 -1.66 33.17
CA VAL A 25 -27.65 -2.64 33.13
C VAL A 25 -28.07 -3.04 34.54
N THR A 26 -27.12 -3.25 35.45
CA THR A 26 -27.41 -3.57 36.85
C THR A 26 -28.03 -2.38 37.60
N ALA A 27 -27.55 -1.14 37.37
CA ALA A 27 -28.14 0.06 37.96
C ALA A 27 -29.58 0.31 37.48
N THR A 28 -29.82 0.17 36.17
CA THR A 28 -31.17 0.33 35.60
C THR A 28 -32.11 -0.80 36.04
N GLY A 29 -31.64 -2.06 36.04
CA GLY A 29 -32.41 -3.20 36.56
C GLY A 29 -32.74 -3.08 38.06
N TRP A 30 -31.80 -2.57 38.86
CA TRP A 30 -32.01 -2.28 40.28
C TRP A 30 -33.03 -1.16 40.51
N ALA A 31 -33.02 -0.12 39.66
CA ALA A 31 -34.02 0.94 39.71
C ALA A 31 -35.43 0.43 39.36
N VAL A 32 -35.55 -0.47 38.37
CA VAL A 32 -36.83 -1.17 38.06
C VAL A 32 -37.29 -1.96 39.29
N TYR A 33 -36.42 -2.79 39.87
CA TYR A 33 -36.76 -3.63 41.02
C TYR A 33 -37.25 -2.81 42.22
N LYS A 34 -36.56 -1.71 42.56
CA LYS A 34 -36.97 -0.82 43.65
C LYS A 34 -38.31 -0.13 43.38
N ASN A 35 -38.55 0.32 42.15
CA ASN A 35 -39.83 0.96 41.79
C ASN A 35 -40.99 -0.05 41.80
N VAL A 36 -40.79 -1.28 41.36
CA VAL A 36 -41.82 -2.33 41.42
C VAL A 36 -42.15 -2.72 42.87
N LEU A 37 -41.15 -2.79 43.75
CA LEU A 37 -41.36 -3.05 45.17
C LEU A 37 -42.11 -1.92 45.89
N ALA A 38 -41.85 -0.67 45.53
CA ALA A 38 -42.43 0.49 46.21
C ALA A 38 -43.82 0.87 45.70
N SER A 39 -44.05 0.76 44.39
CA SER A 39 -45.24 1.30 43.70
C SER A 39 -45.98 0.30 42.82
N GLY A 40 -45.50 -0.94 42.72
CA GLY A 40 -46.02 -1.93 41.77
C GLY A 40 -45.60 -1.63 40.33
N TRP A 41 -46.23 -2.32 39.38
CA TRP A 41 -45.99 -2.12 37.94
C TRP A 41 -46.69 -0.83 37.46
N ASP A 42 -45.99 0.29 37.60
CA ASP A 42 -46.44 1.62 37.16
C ASP A 42 -45.65 2.12 35.93
N SER A 43 -46.09 3.20 35.28
CA SER A 43 -45.47 3.77 34.08
C SER A 43 -43.98 4.09 34.26
N ASN A 44 -43.58 4.48 35.47
CA ASN A 44 -42.17 4.69 35.81
C ASN A 44 -41.35 3.40 35.73
N SER A 45 -41.89 2.26 36.19
CA SER A 45 -41.20 0.96 36.10
C SER A 45 -41.03 0.51 34.65
N ALA A 46 -42.03 0.78 33.80
CA ALA A 46 -41.96 0.51 32.36
C ALA A 46 -40.92 1.40 31.65
N ALA A 47 -40.80 2.67 32.02
CA ALA A 47 -39.80 3.58 31.47
C ALA A 47 -38.36 3.13 31.78
N TRP A 48 -38.10 2.66 33.01
CA TRP A 48 -36.80 2.10 33.39
C TRP A 48 -36.49 0.76 32.69
N ALA A 49 -37.51 -0.07 32.48
CA ALA A 49 -37.37 -1.30 31.69
C ALA A 49 -37.01 -1.00 30.23
N GLN A 50 -37.68 -0.04 29.60
CA GLN A 50 -37.36 0.42 28.24
C GLN A 50 -35.96 1.02 28.16
N ALA A 51 -35.57 1.85 29.13
CA ALA A 51 -34.22 2.40 29.21
C ALA A 51 -33.16 1.30 29.26
N SER A 52 -33.36 0.27 30.09
CA SER A 52 -32.43 -0.87 30.18
C SER A 52 -32.31 -1.64 28.86
N GLY A 53 -33.43 -1.87 28.16
CA GLY A 53 -33.45 -2.52 26.84
C GLY A 53 -32.73 -1.69 25.77
N SER A 54 -32.90 -0.37 25.79
CA SER A 54 -32.22 0.54 24.86
C SER A 54 -30.70 0.59 25.08
N VAL A 55 -30.26 0.58 26.34
CA VAL A 55 -28.83 0.53 26.71
C VAL A 55 -28.19 -0.78 26.26
N LEU A 56 -28.88 -1.91 26.44
CA LEU A 56 -28.43 -3.21 25.94
C LEU A 56 -28.33 -3.23 24.41
N ALA A 57 -29.32 -2.70 23.70
CA ALA A 57 -29.31 -2.64 22.24
C ALA A 57 -28.15 -1.78 21.71
N ILE A 58 -27.91 -0.60 22.29
CA ILE A 58 -26.79 0.28 21.92
C ILE A 58 -25.46 -0.40 22.22
N ALA A 59 -25.32 -1.05 23.38
CA ALA A 59 -24.12 -1.77 23.76
C ALA A 59 -23.82 -2.94 22.81
N ALA A 60 -24.85 -3.70 22.41
CA ALA A 60 -24.73 -4.80 21.45
C ALA A 60 -24.33 -4.29 20.06
N ALA A 61 -24.96 -3.22 19.58
CA ALA A 61 -24.62 -2.59 18.30
C ALA A 61 -23.18 -2.06 18.29
N ALA A 62 -22.76 -1.39 19.37
CA ALA A 62 -21.39 -0.88 19.52
C ALA A 62 -20.35 -2.03 19.60
N TRP A 63 -20.71 -3.16 20.21
CA TRP A 63 -19.87 -4.35 20.25
C TRP A 63 -19.69 -4.96 18.86
N ILE A 64 -20.78 -5.14 18.11
CA ILE A 64 -20.76 -5.66 16.73
C ILE A 64 -19.95 -4.72 15.83
N ALA A 65 -20.20 -3.41 15.89
CA ALA A 65 -19.47 -2.42 15.10
C ALA A 65 -17.97 -2.41 15.40
N ARG A 66 -17.56 -2.58 16.67
CA ARG A 66 -16.14 -2.76 17.03
C ARG A 66 -15.56 -4.06 16.49
N GLY A 67 -16.32 -5.15 16.54
CA GLY A 67 -15.94 -6.45 15.98
C GLY A 67 -15.67 -6.33 14.47
N ASP A 68 -16.59 -5.73 13.74
CA ASP A 68 -16.50 -5.53 12.30
C ASP A 68 -15.37 -4.57 11.93
N ALA A 69 -15.18 -3.47 12.68
CA ALA A 69 -14.06 -2.56 12.45
C ALA A 69 -12.70 -3.26 12.62
N ARG A 70 -12.56 -4.17 13.59
CA ARG A 70 -11.33 -4.94 13.80
C ARG A 70 -11.13 -5.98 12.71
N ARG A 71 -12.20 -6.66 12.29
CA ARG A 71 -12.17 -7.64 11.20
C ARG A 71 -11.80 -6.98 9.88
N ASN A 72 -12.42 -5.86 9.55
CA ASN A 72 -12.12 -5.07 8.35
C ASN A 72 -10.68 -4.55 8.34
N ARG A 73 -10.13 -4.17 9.50
CA ARG A 73 -8.71 -3.80 9.59
C ARG A 73 -7.75 -4.96 9.33
N ARG A 74 -8.09 -6.19 9.76
CA ARG A 74 -7.27 -7.38 9.44
C ARG A 74 -7.38 -7.71 7.96
N TRP A 75 -8.61 -7.78 7.46
CA TRP A 75 -8.90 -8.03 6.05
C TRP A 75 -8.15 -7.08 5.11
N ARG A 76 -8.14 -5.76 5.41
CA ARG A 76 -7.37 -4.78 4.62
C ARG A 76 -5.85 -4.98 4.72
N ARG A 77 -5.33 -5.48 5.84
CA ARG A 77 -3.90 -5.82 5.94
C ARG A 77 -3.58 -7.05 5.12
N ASP A 78 -4.38 -8.10 5.25
CA ASP A 78 -4.19 -9.35 4.49
C ASP A 78 -4.22 -9.05 2.99
N GLN A 79 -5.22 -8.28 2.53
CA GLN A 79 -5.28 -7.80 1.15
C GLN A 79 -4.10 -6.91 0.74
N GLY A 80 -3.64 -6.02 1.63
CA GLY A 80 -2.50 -5.15 1.38
C GLY A 80 -1.17 -5.93 1.29
N GLU A 81 -1.00 -6.97 2.10
CA GLU A 81 0.14 -7.88 2.09
C GLU A 81 0.15 -8.73 0.81
N GLU A 82 -0.99 -9.31 0.43
CA GLU A 82 -1.14 -10.03 -0.84
C GLU A 82 -0.80 -9.13 -2.04
N ALA A 83 -1.31 -7.90 -2.03
CA ALA A 83 -1.07 -6.95 -3.11
C ALA A 83 0.40 -6.49 -3.18
N ALA A 84 1.07 -6.33 -2.03
CA ALA A 84 2.50 -6.04 -1.97
C ALA A 84 3.36 -7.22 -2.47
N TRP A 85 2.94 -8.46 -2.20
CA TRP A 85 3.58 -9.66 -2.76
C TRP A 85 3.43 -9.73 -4.27
N HIS A 86 2.23 -9.45 -4.79
CA HIS A 86 1.99 -9.40 -6.23
C HIS A 86 2.83 -8.32 -6.92
N ALA A 87 2.94 -7.13 -6.32
CA ALA A 87 3.78 -6.07 -6.85
C ALA A 87 5.25 -6.49 -6.93
N ARG A 88 5.79 -7.08 -5.84
CA ARG A 88 7.16 -7.61 -5.81
C ARG A 88 7.40 -8.66 -6.89
N PHE A 89 6.47 -9.60 -7.03
CA PHE A 89 6.57 -10.68 -8.02
C PHE A 89 6.65 -10.13 -9.45
N ILE A 90 5.79 -9.16 -9.80
CA ILE A 90 5.77 -8.58 -11.15
C ILE A 90 7.06 -7.80 -11.43
N ILE A 91 7.58 -7.05 -10.45
CA ILE A 91 8.86 -6.33 -10.61
C ILE A 91 10.01 -7.32 -10.77
N ALA A 92 10.03 -8.41 -9.98
CA ALA A 92 11.04 -9.47 -10.09
C ALA A 92 10.98 -10.18 -11.46
N GLN A 93 9.78 -10.44 -11.98
CA GLN A 93 9.62 -10.98 -13.32
C GLN A 93 10.17 -10.03 -14.39
N ALA A 94 9.88 -8.73 -14.28
CA ALA A 94 10.42 -7.73 -15.21
C ALA A 94 11.95 -7.64 -15.15
N GLN A 95 12.54 -7.72 -13.95
CA GLN A 95 13.99 -7.76 -13.78
C GLN A 95 14.59 -9.01 -14.43
N TYR A 96 13.95 -10.17 -14.27
CA TYR A 96 14.41 -11.42 -14.87
C TYR A 96 14.35 -11.37 -16.40
N ASP A 97 13.25 -10.87 -16.96
CA ASP A 97 13.10 -10.70 -18.42
C ASP A 97 14.17 -9.74 -18.97
N ALA A 98 14.43 -8.62 -18.29
CA ALA A 98 15.49 -7.68 -18.65
C ALA A 98 16.90 -8.30 -18.55
N GLN A 99 17.14 -9.14 -17.55
CA GLN A 99 18.39 -9.88 -17.39
C GLN A 99 18.63 -10.87 -18.53
N ILE A 100 17.59 -11.59 -18.96
CA ILE A 100 17.73 -12.50 -20.11
C ILE A 100 18.06 -11.70 -21.37
N THR A 101 17.36 -10.59 -21.62
CA THR A 101 17.66 -9.72 -22.77
C THR A 101 19.08 -9.17 -22.71
N ALA A 102 19.54 -8.72 -21.54
CA ALA A 102 20.89 -8.23 -21.36
C ALA A 102 21.97 -9.32 -21.55
N PHE A 103 21.70 -10.53 -21.06
CA PHE A 103 22.57 -11.69 -21.27
C PHE A 103 22.67 -12.05 -22.75
N GLU A 104 21.53 -12.20 -23.42
CA GLU A 104 21.48 -12.51 -24.85
C GLU A 104 22.14 -11.41 -25.69
N LEU A 105 22.04 -10.13 -25.31
CA LEU A 105 22.67 -9.02 -26.02
C LEU A 105 24.19 -8.95 -25.80
N SER A 106 24.68 -9.27 -24.59
CA SER A 106 26.10 -9.15 -24.23
C SER A 106 26.96 -10.35 -24.62
N HIS A 107 26.40 -11.56 -24.66
CA HIS A 107 27.11 -12.82 -24.92
C HIS A 107 26.86 -13.36 -26.33
N ASN A 108 26.51 -12.48 -27.28
CA ASN A 108 26.22 -12.91 -28.64
C ASN A 108 27.50 -13.12 -29.46
N ASP A 109 27.96 -14.37 -29.49
CA ASP A 109 28.95 -14.85 -30.46
C ASP A 109 28.36 -15.01 -31.88
N GLU A 110 27.02 -15.01 -32.00
CA GLU A 110 26.27 -15.09 -33.26
C GLU A 110 25.70 -13.72 -33.66
N LEU A 111 25.54 -13.50 -34.97
CA LEU A 111 24.89 -12.30 -35.51
C LEU A 111 23.48 -12.15 -34.94
N VAL A 112 23.17 -10.98 -34.40
CA VAL A 112 21.85 -10.67 -33.85
C VAL A 112 20.81 -10.69 -34.97
N ASP A 113 19.90 -11.66 -34.94
CA ASP A 113 18.82 -11.79 -35.91
C ASP A 113 17.55 -11.01 -35.48
N GLY A 114 16.73 -10.63 -36.46
CA GLY A 114 15.48 -9.88 -36.25
C GLY A 114 14.47 -10.63 -35.37
N ASP A 115 14.49 -11.97 -35.38
CA ASP A 115 13.63 -12.78 -34.52
C ASP A 115 14.02 -12.69 -33.04
N ARG A 116 15.31 -12.49 -32.72
CA ARG A 116 15.75 -12.26 -31.32
C ARG A 116 15.30 -10.90 -30.82
N ILE A 117 15.43 -9.87 -31.65
CA ILE A 117 14.96 -8.52 -31.29
C ILE A 117 13.45 -8.52 -31.07
N ARG A 118 12.69 -9.24 -31.91
CA ARG A 118 11.24 -9.43 -31.72
C ARG A 118 10.93 -10.13 -30.40
N SER A 119 11.67 -11.18 -30.05
CA SER A 119 11.44 -11.91 -28.80
C SER A 119 11.73 -11.06 -27.57
N TRP A 120 12.82 -10.28 -27.57
CA TRP A 120 13.16 -9.32 -26.51
C TRP A 120 12.07 -8.28 -26.33
N ARG A 121 11.59 -7.70 -27.44
CA ARG A 121 10.50 -6.73 -27.41
C ARG A 121 9.21 -7.34 -26.86
N GLN A 122 8.89 -8.59 -27.22
CA GLN A 122 7.71 -9.27 -26.70
C GLN A 122 7.79 -9.48 -25.18
N ARG A 123 8.97 -9.82 -24.65
CA ARG A 123 9.19 -9.92 -23.19
C ARG A 123 9.00 -8.56 -22.51
N ALA A 124 9.62 -7.51 -23.03
CA ALA A 124 9.47 -6.14 -22.51
C ALA A 124 8.00 -5.69 -22.49
N LEU A 125 7.27 -5.89 -23.59
CA LEU A 125 5.84 -5.59 -23.70
C LEU A 125 4.99 -6.37 -22.69
N THR A 126 5.26 -7.67 -22.52
CA THR A 126 4.54 -8.52 -21.57
C THR A 126 4.72 -8.02 -20.14
N SER A 127 5.97 -7.70 -19.77
CA SER A 127 6.31 -7.13 -18.47
C SER A 127 5.67 -5.74 -18.26
N SER A 128 5.67 -4.88 -19.29
CA SER A 128 5.00 -3.58 -19.22
C SER A 128 3.48 -3.70 -19.02
N MET A 129 2.82 -4.62 -19.73
CA MET A 129 1.39 -4.89 -19.58
C MET A 129 1.05 -5.44 -18.19
N ALA A 130 1.90 -6.31 -17.64
CA ALA A 130 1.73 -6.82 -16.28
C ALA A 130 1.82 -5.71 -15.23
N LEU A 131 2.82 -4.82 -15.36
CA LEU A 131 2.99 -3.65 -14.48
C LEU A 131 1.81 -2.69 -14.59
N GLN A 132 1.34 -2.39 -15.80
CA GLN A 132 0.17 -1.54 -16.03
C GLN A 132 -1.12 -2.13 -15.44
N THR A 133 -1.30 -3.45 -15.59
CA THR A 133 -2.45 -4.16 -15.01
C THR A 133 -2.41 -4.09 -13.49
N MET A 134 -1.22 -4.15 -12.88
CA MET A 134 -1.08 -3.99 -11.44
C MET A 134 -1.41 -2.56 -11.01
N LEU A 135 -0.90 -1.54 -11.70
CA LEU A 135 -1.16 -0.13 -11.38
C LEU A 135 -2.65 0.23 -11.44
N THR A 136 -3.42 -0.39 -12.34
CA THR A 136 -4.87 -0.13 -12.49
C THR A 136 -5.75 -0.84 -11.47
N LYS A 137 -5.25 -1.90 -10.79
CA LYS A 137 -6.01 -2.66 -9.79
C LYS A 137 -5.83 -2.15 -8.35
N VAL A 138 -4.95 -1.17 -8.14
CA VAL A 138 -4.37 -0.87 -6.83
C VAL A 138 -4.98 0.39 -6.22
N ASP A 139 -6.22 0.27 -5.74
CA ASP A 139 -6.88 1.38 -5.02
C ASP A 139 -6.46 1.46 -3.53
N HIS A 140 -5.73 0.47 -3.01
CA HIS A 140 -5.49 0.34 -1.56
C HIS A 140 -4.05 -0.01 -1.14
N ILE A 141 -3.06 0.06 -2.05
CA ILE A 141 -1.67 -0.19 -1.66
C ILE A 141 -1.01 1.11 -1.17
N HIS A 142 -0.07 0.96 -0.23
CA HIS A 142 0.80 2.02 0.25
C HIS A 142 1.47 2.79 -0.91
N PRO A 143 1.52 4.14 -0.87
CA PRO A 143 2.05 4.98 -1.96
C PRO A 143 3.44 4.58 -2.45
N PHE A 144 4.30 4.13 -1.52
CA PHE A 144 5.63 3.61 -1.87
C PHE A 144 5.60 2.51 -2.94
N VAL A 145 4.71 1.52 -2.82
CA VAL A 145 4.63 0.41 -3.78
C VAL A 145 4.18 0.91 -5.14
N ILE A 146 3.25 1.87 -5.17
CA ILE A 146 2.78 2.52 -6.40
C ILE A 146 3.95 3.24 -7.07
N THR A 147 4.73 4.03 -6.32
CA THR A 147 5.91 4.71 -6.86
C THR A 147 6.93 3.71 -7.42
N THR A 148 7.21 2.61 -6.72
CA THR A 148 8.12 1.58 -7.23
C THR A 148 7.59 0.94 -8.51
N LEU A 149 6.31 0.57 -8.56
CA LEU A 149 5.69 0.01 -9.77
C LEU A 149 5.75 0.98 -10.95
N CYS A 150 5.49 2.28 -10.72
CA CYS A 150 5.62 3.31 -11.74
C CYS A 150 7.07 3.42 -12.25
N ASN A 151 8.04 3.46 -11.34
CA ASN A 151 9.46 3.54 -11.72
C ASN A 151 9.89 2.30 -12.52
N SER A 152 9.49 1.10 -12.08
CA SER A 152 9.74 -0.14 -12.82
C SER A 152 9.09 -0.11 -14.21
N LYS A 153 7.87 0.41 -14.32
CA LYS A 153 7.19 0.56 -15.61
C LYS A 153 7.94 1.49 -16.55
N VAL A 154 8.37 2.65 -16.06
CA VAL A 154 9.15 3.61 -16.86
C VAL A 154 10.43 2.99 -17.40
N LEU A 155 11.15 2.20 -16.59
CA LEU A 155 12.36 1.50 -17.04
C LEU A 155 12.05 0.47 -18.13
N VAL A 156 11.00 -0.34 -17.97
CA VAL A 156 10.62 -1.36 -18.96
C VAL A 156 10.13 -0.70 -20.25
N ASP A 157 9.35 0.38 -20.17
CA ASP A 157 8.88 1.13 -21.34
C ASP A 157 10.05 1.79 -22.08
N SER A 158 11.05 2.33 -21.35
CA SER A 158 12.28 2.86 -21.95
C SER A 158 13.05 1.75 -22.69
N MET A 159 13.24 0.61 -22.02
CA MET A 159 13.92 -0.54 -22.63
C MET A 159 13.19 -1.04 -23.89
N GLU A 160 11.86 -1.06 -23.90
CA GLU A 160 11.09 -1.40 -25.10
C GLU A 160 11.37 -0.43 -26.26
N GLN A 161 11.37 0.88 -25.98
CA GLN A 161 11.66 1.91 -26.99
C GLN A 161 13.10 1.79 -27.52
N ASP A 162 14.06 1.50 -26.64
CA ASP A 162 15.45 1.32 -27.04
C ASP A 162 15.65 0.05 -27.86
N LEU A 163 14.92 -1.04 -27.55
CA LEU A 163 14.88 -2.25 -28.38
C LEU A 163 14.27 -2.00 -29.76
N VAL A 164 13.26 -1.12 -29.87
CA VAL A 164 12.69 -0.71 -31.17
C VAL A 164 13.75 0.04 -32.00
N ARG A 165 14.42 1.03 -31.39
CA ARG A 165 15.50 1.78 -32.06
C ARG A 165 16.66 0.87 -32.47
N PHE A 166 17.01 -0.08 -31.62
CA PHE A 166 18.04 -1.08 -31.90
C PHE A 166 17.65 -1.95 -33.10
N GLY A 167 16.39 -2.40 -33.16
CA GLY A 167 15.85 -3.15 -34.29
C GLY A 167 15.82 -2.36 -35.60
N GLU A 168 15.46 -1.08 -35.54
CA GLU A 168 15.47 -0.19 -36.70
C GLU A 168 16.88 0.01 -37.26
N ALA A 169 17.88 0.24 -36.41
CA ALA A 169 19.28 0.36 -36.83
C ALA A 169 19.77 -0.94 -37.51
N MET A 170 19.48 -2.09 -36.91
CA MET A 170 19.82 -3.40 -37.47
C MET A 170 19.13 -3.64 -38.82
N SER A 171 17.86 -3.24 -38.98
CA SER A 171 17.12 -3.39 -40.23
C SER A 171 17.69 -2.55 -41.39
N ARG A 172 18.41 -1.46 -41.07
CA ARG A 172 19.11 -0.61 -42.02
C ARG A 172 20.54 -1.08 -42.31
N PHE A 173 20.94 -2.22 -41.74
CA PHE A 173 22.32 -2.71 -41.76
C PHE A 173 23.33 -1.72 -41.14
N GLU A 174 22.86 -0.86 -40.24
CA GLU A 174 23.70 0.05 -39.46
C GLU A 174 24.20 -0.66 -38.20
N VAL A 175 25.44 -0.39 -37.79
CA VAL A 175 25.95 -0.89 -36.51
C VAL A 175 25.28 -0.11 -35.38
N PRO A 176 24.55 -0.76 -34.47
CA PRO A 176 23.90 -0.07 -33.35
C PRO A 176 24.94 0.66 -32.50
N GLN A 177 24.58 1.84 -32.02
CA GLN A 177 25.45 2.61 -31.14
C GLN A 177 25.70 1.81 -29.85
N ALA A 178 26.97 1.70 -29.44
CA ALA A 178 27.35 0.97 -28.22
C ALA A 178 26.65 1.53 -26.96
N ALA A 179 26.36 2.83 -26.94
CA ALA A 179 25.58 3.47 -25.88
C ALA A 179 24.17 2.87 -25.76
N LEU A 180 23.47 2.66 -26.89
CA LEU A 180 22.11 2.11 -26.89
C LEU A 180 22.09 0.66 -26.35
N ALA A 181 23.07 -0.16 -26.73
CA ALA A 181 23.21 -1.51 -26.20
C ALA A 181 23.50 -1.49 -24.69
N SER A 182 24.36 -0.57 -24.24
CA SER A 182 24.65 -0.37 -22.82
C SER A 182 23.42 0.06 -22.02
N ASP A 183 22.58 0.94 -22.57
CA ASP A 183 21.36 1.41 -21.92
C ASP A 183 20.33 0.27 -21.74
N ILE A 184 20.16 -0.56 -22.77
CA ILE A 184 19.31 -1.76 -22.71
C ILE A 184 19.82 -2.73 -21.63
N VAL A 185 21.14 -3.00 -21.61
CA VAL A 185 21.78 -3.86 -20.59
C VAL A 185 21.66 -3.25 -19.20
N GLY A 186 21.76 -1.92 -19.08
CA GLY A 186 21.69 -1.18 -17.82
C GLY A 186 20.31 -1.25 -17.14
N CYS A 187 19.25 -1.44 -17.92
CA CYS A 187 17.89 -1.59 -17.40
C CYS A 187 17.78 -2.72 -16.35
N GLN A 188 18.47 -3.85 -16.55
CA GLN A 188 18.45 -4.97 -15.60
C GLN A 188 18.99 -4.55 -14.22
N GLN A 189 20.04 -3.72 -14.19
CA GLN A 189 20.70 -3.28 -12.95
C GLN A 189 19.81 -2.27 -12.24
N ASN A 190 19.23 -1.33 -12.99
CA ASN A 190 18.28 -0.36 -12.43
C ASN A 190 17.05 -1.04 -11.82
N LEU A 191 16.51 -2.09 -12.46
CA LEU A 191 15.40 -2.88 -11.93
C LEU A 191 15.80 -3.69 -10.67
N ARG A 192 17.02 -4.23 -10.64
CA ARG A 192 17.57 -4.91 -9.47
C ARG A 192 17.72 -3.94 -8.29
N ASP A 193 18.26 -2.75 -8.52
CA ASP A 193 18.43 -1.73 -7.48
C ASP A 193 17.07 -1.27 -6.93
N LEU A 194 16.05 -1.17 -7.78
CA LEU A 194 14.68 -0.88 -7.35
C LEU A 194 14.08 -2.01 -6.50
N LEU A 195 14.33 -3.28 -6.85
CA LEU A 195 13.91 -4.43 -6.05
C LEU A 195 14.59 -4.45 -4.68
N ASP A 196 15.89 -4.20 -4.63
CA ASP A 196 16.63 -4.15 -3.37
C ASP A 196 16.12 -3.01 -2.48
N GLN A 197 15.84 -1.83 -3.06
CA GLN A 197 15.20 -0.73 -2.33
C GLN A 197 13.79 -1.08 -1.84
N TYR A 198 13.02 -1.82 -2.64
CA TYR A 198 11.70 -2.32 -2.28
C TYR A 198 11.77 -3.28 -1.10
N ASP A 199 12.63 -4.29 -1.17
CA ASP A 199 12.80 -5.30 -0.13
C ASP A 199 13.30 -4.65 1.17
N ASN A 200 14.28 -3.75 1.10
CA ASN A 200 14.80 -3.02 2.26
C ASN A 200 13.73 -2.15 2.94
N ARG A 201 12.93 -1.41 2.16
CA ARG A 201 11.85 -0.56 2.72
C ARG A 201 10.69 -1.39 3.24
N SER A 202 10.35 -2.50 2.58
CA SER A 202 9.30 -3.40 3.05
C SER A 202 9.67 -4.08 4.38
N ALA A 203 10.94 -4.47 4.56
CA ALA A 203 11.46 -4.98 5.82
C ALA A 203 11.41 -3.91 6.94
N GLY A 204 11.81 -2.68 6.62
CA GLY A 204 11.72 -1.53 7.54
C GLY A 204 10.27 -1.21 7.96
N LEU A 205 9.32 -1.25 7.01
CA LEU A 205 7.89 -1.07 7.28
C LEU A 205 7.31 -2.21 8.10
N GLY A 206 7.72 -3.46 7.86
CA GLY A 206 7.33 -4.61 8.70
C GLY A 206 7.75 -4.45 10.16
N LEU A 207 8.99 -4.02 10.39
CA LEU A 207 9.53 -3.69 11.71
C LEU A 207 8.82 -2.49 12.36
N ALA A 208 8.55 -1.43 11.60
CA ALA A 208 7.82 -0.25 12.08
C ALA A 208 6.36 -0.55 12.41
N CYS A 209 5.67 -1.37 11.61
CA CYS A 209 4.31 -1.81 11.88
C CYS A 209 4.23 -2.75 13.09
N GLN A 210 5.23 -3.63 13.29
CA GLN A 210 5.30 -4.50 14.47
C GLN A 210 5.58 -3.70 15.76
N THR A 211 6.41 -2.65 15.68
CA THR A 211 6.65 -1.75 16.82
C THR A 211 5.46 -0.83 17.08
N ALA A 212 4.81 -0.28 16.05
CA ALA A 212 3.59 0.52 16.18
C ALA A 212 2.38 -0.28 16.72
N LEU A 213 2.32 -1.59 16.47
CA LEU A 213 1.32 -2.48 17.09
C LEU A 213 1.45 -2.59 18.63
N ASN A 214 2.59 -2.17 19.19
CA ASN A 214 2.84 -2.07 20.63
C ASN A 214 2.63 -0.66 21.19
N ILE A 215 2.22 0.32 20.38
CA ILE A 215 1.98 1.69 20.81
C ILE A 215 0.47 1.92 20.94
N ASP A 216 0.00 2.20 22.15
CA ASP A 216 -1.38 2.56 22.42
C ASP A 216 -1.78 3.82 21.62
N PRO A 217 -3.01 3.88 21.07
CA PRO A 217 -3.45 4.99 20.23
C PRO A 217 -3.53 6.36 20.95
N LEU A 218 -3.41 6.38 22.28
CA LEU A 218 -3.31 7.62 23.07
C LEU A 218 -1.88 8.18 23.13
N SER A 219 -0.86 7.40 22.74
CA SER A 219 0.53 7.85 22.68
C SER A 219 0.90 8.41 21.29
N ALA A 220 0.12 8.06 20.26
CA ALA A 220 0.36 8.50 18.88
C ALA A 220 0.07 9.99 18.62
N SER A 221 -0.60 10.70 19.54
CA SER A 221 -0.78 12.16 19.44
C SER A 221 0.41 12.96 19.96
N ASN A 222 1.39 12.32 20.61
CA ASN A 222 2.61 12.95 21.14
C ASN A 222 3.88 12.42 20.48
N PHE A 223 3.77 11.74 19.33
CA PHE A 223 4.95 11.38 18.56
C PHE A 223 5.42 12.61 17.79
N ASP A 224 6.36 13.35 18.39
CA ASP A 224 7.30 14.14 17.63
C ASP A 224 7.98 13.22 16.61
N PRO A 225 8.12 13.66 15.35
CA PRO A 225 8.78 12.85 14.33
C PRO A 225 10.19 12.52 14.79
N PRO A 226 10.65 11.26 14.68
CA PRO A 226 12.04 10.93 14.99
C PRO A 226 12.96 11.77 14.09
N HIS A 227 13.89 12.48 14.73
CA HIS A 227 14.89 13.38 14.15
C HIS A 227 15.92 12.70 13.21
N PHE A 228 15.60 11.53 12.65
CA PHE A 228 16.44 10.81 11.69
C PHE A 228 15.84 10.89 10.29
N ALA A 229 15.79 12.11 9.76
CA ALA A 229 15.79 12.34 8.34
C ALA A 229 16.96 13.27 8.04
N ASP A 230 18.13 12.70 7.77
CA ASP A 230 19.14 13.41 6.99
C ASP A 230 18.50 13.74 5.64
N GLN A 231 18.03 14.98 5.53
CA GLN A 231 17.43 15.58 4.33
C GLN A 231 18.47 15.85 3.22
N HIS A 232 19.60 15.13 3.21
CA HIS A 232 20.71 15.39 2.29
C HIS A 232 20.72 14.53 1.01
N LEU A 233 19.71 13.69 0.78
CA LEU A 233 19.49 13.05 -0.53
C LEU A 233 18.16 13.48 -1.17
N ALA A 234 17.92 14.79 -1.22
CA ALA A 234 17.15 15.34 -2.33
C ALA A 234 18.07 15.37 -3.55
N CYS A 235 17.92 14.42 -4.48
CA CYS A 235 18.58 14.51 -5.78
C CYS A 235 18.16 15.81 -6.48
N PRO A 236 19.10 16.71 -6.81
CA PRO A 236 18.82 17.90 -7.61
C PRO A 236 18.82 17.48 -9.09
N ALA A 237 17.69 17.01 -9.61
CA ALA A 237 17.59 16.63 -11.03
C ALA A 237 16.26 16.99 -11.70
N LEU A 238 15.46 17.89 -11.11
CA LEU A 238 14.23 18.42 -11.72
C LEU A 238 14.15 19.95 -11.73
N ALA A 239 15.28 20.63 -11.48
CA ALA A 239 15.39 22.09 -11.63
C ALA A 239 15.86 22.44 -13.05
N GLY A 240 14.98 22.22 -14.02
CA GLY A 240 15.21 22.63 -15.40
C GLY A 240 14.14 22.03 -16.28
N VAL A 241 13.47 22.87 -17.07
CA VAL A 241 12.37 22.53 -18.00
C VAL A 241 10.97 22.57 -17.37
N ALA A 242 10.45 23.80 -17.19
CA ALA A 242 9.19 24.23 -17.82
C ALA A 242 8.89 25.70 -17.45
N GLU A 243 9.75 26.61 -17.94
CA GLU A 243 9.39 28.01 -18.09
C GLU A 243 8.66 28.12 -19.45
N GLY A 244 7.37 28.43 -19.42
CA GLY A 244 6.56 28.49 -20.65
C GLY A 244 5.06 28.58 -20.40
N ARG A 245 4.60 29.68 -19.80
CA ARG A 245 3.20 30.15 -19.95
C ARG A 245 3.01 30.67 -21.38
N PRO A 246 1.80 30.51 -21.96
CA PRO A 246 0.77 31.57 -21.84
C PRO A 246 -0.59 30.96 -21.42
N SER A 247 -1.31 31.52 -20.45
CA SER A 247 -2.19 32.70 -20.57
C SER A 247 -3.22 32.60 -21.70
N ALA A 248 -4.40 32.06 -21.38
CA ALA A 248 -5.68 32.47 -21.97
C ALA A 248 -6.80 32.13 -20.99
N GLY A 249 -7.38 33.17 -20.39
CA GLY A 249 -8.59 33.09 -19.59
C GLY A 249 -9.86 33.09 -20.45
N ASP A 250 -10.93 32.63 -19.82
CA ASP A 250 -12.34 32.97 -20.04
C ASP A 250 -12.88 33.01 -21.47
N VAL A 251 -13.62 31.96 -21.85
CA VAL A 251 -14.96 32.13 -22.45
C VAL A 251 -15.90 31.07 -21.88
N VAL A 252 -16.83 31.55 -21.05
CA VAL A 252 -18.12 30.94 -20.78
C VAL A 252 -18.92 30.89 -22.08
N LEU A 253 -19.54 29.76 -22.42
CA LEU A 253 -20.92 29.73 -22.93
C LEU A 253 -21.52 28.32 -22.81
N ARG A 254 -22.70 28.32 -22.18
CA ARG A 254 -23.69 27.24 -22.11
C ARG A 254 -24.36 27.07 -23.48
N LEU A 255 -24.81 25.84 -23.74
CA LEU A 255 -25.76 25.36 -24.76
C LEU A 255 -25.39 25.61 -26.22
#